data_AF-A0AAX2LJ31-F1
#
_entry.id   AF-A0AAX2LJ31-F1
#
_cell.length_a   1.000
_cell.length_b   1.000
_cell.length_c   1.000
_cell.angle_alpha   90.00
_cell.angle_beta   90.00
_cell.angle_gamma   90.00
#
_symmetry.space_group_name_H-M   'P 1'
#
loop_
_entity.id
_entity.type
_entity.pdbx_description
1 polymer ?
#
loop_
_entity_poly.entity_id
_entity_poly.type
_entity_poly.pdbx_seq_one_letter_code
_entity_poly.pdbx_strand_id
1 'polypeptide(L)'
;MFLLFVLFVVSFAKHEQARLAFEQSHQAYKDMVISFEKRHIKQQPSSLSDQFQLRKDLLHYAKKLAQDGWSYEAIEKGYLGHLKPKQASYNFEQLYQSLQIIGSPAFHRMWERQPRAQHKLEAKRDLSLLLSYVKMPEELSGQSAETKQLLKQFSPSLSPTDAFWDQLASLIQLYYDHLEHIPYQTFNRKLYQLRYVLSVQQIEWVRNNYGRAGKTDADALARYLATLDESDYSLNESARYHNKVASHLDTANQLQITYPDNFPQANYKILIHFHSEFILSEAGHFLAALDPQQPSQNGLINGSSFNYANQNNELHRLLDIEPIELFEPDFIETAMINLDSPFIVPDLEQQNDQQHPIFSRNGKSSKQLTKVAAKAFKKLLHHYQQTYQSHLSKTQP
;
A
#
# COMPACT_ATOMS: atom_id res chain seq x y z
N MET A 1 -51.70 4.96 38.99
CA MET A 1 -50.79 6.10 38.76
C MET A 1 -49.45 5.97 39.48
N PHE A 2 -49.40 5.64 40.77
CA PHE A 2 -48.14 5.53 41.54
C PHE A 2 -47.12 4.54 40.95
N LEU A 3 -47.55 3.33 40.56
CA LEU A 3 -46.66 2.31 39.98
C LEU A 3 -46.02 2.76 38.65
N LEU A 4 -46.80 3.44 37.79
CA LEU A 4 -46.30 4.01 36.52
C LEU A 4 -45.31 5.15 36.75
N PHE A 5 -45.53 5.98 37.77
CA PHE A 5 -44.60 7.02 38.17
C PHE A 5 -43.28 6.44 38.70
N VAL A 6 -43.33 5.40 39.54
CA VAL A 6 -42.13 4.71 40.04
C VAL A 6 -41.35 4.06 38.90
N LEU A 7 -42.02 3.38 37.96
CA LEU A 7 -41.39 2.82 36.77
C LEU A 7 -40.72 3.89 35.90
N PHE A 8 -41.38 5.05 35.74
CA PHE A 8 -40.81 6.19 35.03
C PHE A 8 -39.55 6.74 35.73
N VAL A 9 -39.59 6.96 37.06
CA VAL A 9 -38.45 7.47 37.83
C VAL A 9 -37.26 6.51 37.78
N VAL A 10 -37.50 5.20 37.91
CA VAL A 10 -36.44 4.18 37.81
C VAL A 10 -35.84 4.15 36.40
N SER A 11 -36.69 4.20 35.36
CA SER A 11 -36.24 4.25 33.97
C SER A 11 -35.41 5.52 33.69
N PHE A 12 -35.89 6.67 34.14
CA PHE A 12 -35.20 7.95 34.02
C PHE A 12 -33.86 7.94 34.74
N ALA A 13 -33.81 7.47 36.00
CA ALA A 13 -32.58 7.37 36.77
C ALA A 13 -31.54 6.47 36.09
N LYS A 14 -31.96 5.33 35.54
CA LYS A 14 -31.07 4.45 34.77
C LYS A 14 -30.55 5.13 33.50
N HIS A 15 -31.42 5.81 32.77
CA HIS A 15 -31.03 6.54 31.56
C HIS A 15 -30.04 7.67 31.88
N GLU A 16 -30.28 8.40 32.97
CA GLU A 16 -29.42 9.49 33.42
C GLU A 16 -28.05 8.98 33.90
N GLN A 17 -28.03 7.87 34.64
CA GLN A 17 -26.78 7.22 35.05
C GLN A 17 -25.96 6.75 33.83
N ALA A 18 -26.62 6.16 32.82
CA ALA A 18 -25.97 5.76 31.57
C ALA A 18 -25.41 6.98 30.80
N ARG A 19 -26.16 8.09 30.77
CA ARG A 19 -25.72 9.35 30.17
C ARG A 19 -24.48 9.92 30.86
N LEU A 20 -24.49 9.98 32.20
CA LEU A 20 -23.36 10.48 32.98
C LEU A 20 -22.11 9.60 32.82
N ALA A 21 -22.27 8.27 32.84
CA ALA A 21 -21.18 7.33 32.58
C ALA A 21 -20.61 7.50 31.17
N PHE A 22 -21.47 7.69 30.16
CA PHE A 22 -21.06 7.99 28.79
C PHE A 22 -20.23 9.28 28.74
N GLU A 23 -20.76 10.38 29.26
CA GLU A 23 -20.09 11.69 29.29
C GLU A 23 -18.74 11.63 30.01
N GLN A 24 -18.66 10.92 31.14
CA GLN A 24 -17.43 10.75 31.90
C GLN A 24 -16.38 9.96 31.10
N SER A 25 -16.80 8.90 30.40
CA SER A 25 -15.90 8.10 29.56
C SER A 25 -15.43 8.81 28.28
N HIS A 26 -15.99 9.98 27.96
CA HIS A 26 -15.63 10.84 26.81
C HIS A 26 -15.17 12.24 27.25
N GLN A 27 -14.83 12.41 28.54
CA GLN A 27 -14.47 13.70 29.13
C GLN A 27 -13.36 14.43 28.35
N ALA A 28 -12.40 13.69 27.80
CA ALA A 28 -11.26 14.21 27.05
C ALA A 28 -11.62 14.90 25.71
N TYR A 29 -12.87 14.79 25.24
CA TYR A 29 -13.32 15.32 23.95
C TYR A 29 -14.44 16.36 24.08
N LYS A 30 -14.78 16.78 25.31
CA LYS A 30 -15.89 17.72 25.56
C LYS A 30 -15.61 19.11 24.98
N ASP A 31 -14.37 19.53 24.99
CA ASP A 31 -13.89 20.77 24.39
C ASP A 31 -14.06 20.77 22.86
N MET A 32 -13.82 19.64 22.17
CA MET A 32 -14.10 19.52 20.74
C MET A 32 -15.57 19.74 20.41
N VAL A 33 -16.49 19.26 21.28
CA VAL A 33 -17.93 19.51 21.12
C VAL A 33 -18.22 21.01 21.19
N ILE A 34 -17.66 21.70 22.19
CA ILE A 34 -17.85 23.15 22.35
C ILE A 34 -17.29 23.90 21.13
N SER A 35 -16.09 23.52 20.66
CA SER A 35 -15.48 24.09 19.46
C SER A 35 -16.33 23.85 18.20
N PHE A 36 -16.92 22.65 18.07
CA PHE A 36 -17.81 22.32 16.96
C PHE A 36 -19.09 23.14 17.00
N GLU A 37 -19.74 23.23 18.16
CA GLU A 37 -20.99 23.97 18.35
C GLU A 37 -20.82 25.46 18.05
N LYS A 38 -19.71 26.06 18.50
CA LYS A 38 -19.36 27.45 18.19
C LYS A 38 -19.21 27.69 16.68
N ARG A 39 -18.54 26.78 15.97
CA ARG A 39 -18.35 26.86 14.50
C ARG A 39 -19.66 26.71 13.73
N HIS A 40 -20.58 25.89 14.24
CA HIS A 40 -21.84 25.54 13.57
C HIS A 40 -23.08 26.17 14.23
N ILE A 41 -22.93 27.30 14.92
CA ILE A 41 -24.01 27.91 15.72
C ILE A 41 -25.29 28.19 14.91
N LYS A 42 -25.16 28.50 13.61
CA LYS A 42 -26.28 28.74 12.69
C LYS A 42 -26.91 27.47 12.11
N GLN A 43 -26.31 26.31 12.35
CA GLN A 43 -26.69 25.00 11.79
C GLN A 43 -27.00 23.99 12.91
N GLN A 44 -27.28 24.49 14.12
CA GLN A 44 -27.67 23.66 15.25
C GLN A 44 -29.08 23.10 15.07
N PRO A 45 -29.32 21.84 15.46
CA PRO A 45 -30.66 21.29 15.47
C PRO A 45 -31.58 22.09 16.40
N SER A 46 -32.83 22.28 15.99
CA SER A 46 -33.82 23.05 16.76
C SER A 46 -34.46 22.25 17.89
N SER A 47 -34.42 20.91 17.84
CA SER A 47 -35.01 20.04 18.87
C SER A 47 -33.97 19.62 19.91
N LEU A 48 -34.37 19.54 21.18
CA LEU A 48 -33.51 19.06 22.28
C LEU A 48 -33.03 17.63 22.07
N SER A 49 -33.86 16.79 21.45
CA SER A 49 -33.51 15.41 21.11
C SER A 49 -32.35 15.35 20.11
N ASP A 50 -32.43 16.18 19.05
CA ASP A 50 -31.40 16.21 18.01
C ASP A 50 -30.10 16.84 18.53
N GLN A 51 -30.18 17.84 19.40
CA GLN A 51 -29.00 18.41 20.09
C GLN A 51 -28.30 17.37 20.96
N PHE A 52 -29.07 16.57 21.71
CA PHE A 52 -28.52 15.49 22.52
C PHE A 52 -27.86 14.42 21.65
N GLN A 53 -28.50 14.03 20.55
CA GLN A 53 -27.94 13.05 19.61
C GLN A 53 -26.66 13.57 18.94
N LEU A 54 -26.65 14.83 18.49
CA LEU A 54 -25.46 15.47 17.92
C LEU A 54 -24.29 15.45 18.91
N ARG A 55 -24.52 15.85 20.16
CA ARG A 55 -23.50 15.81 21.22
C ARG A 55 -22.96 14.40 21.43
N LYS A 56 -23.85 13.41 21.48
CA LYS A 56 -23.48 12.00 21.64
C LYS A 56 -22.61 11.52 20.48
N ASP A 57 -22.98 11.84 19.24
CA ASP A 57 -22.23 11.44 18.05
C ASP A 57 -20.86 12.12 17.97
N LEU A 58 -20.78 13.42 18.27
CA LEU A 58 -19.51 14.16 18.33
C LEU A 58 -18.53 13.50 19.31
N LEU A 59 -18.99 13.20 20.53
CA LEU A 59 -18.17 12.52 21.54
C LEU A 59 -17.78 11.12 21.08
N HIS A 60 -18.75 10.34 20.59
CA HIS A 60 -18.53 8.96 20.16
C HIS A 60 -17.47 8.88 19.06
N TYR A 61 -17.61 9.65 17.98
CA TYR A 61 -16.67 9.61 16.86
C TYR A 61 -15.31 10.23 17.19
N ALA A 62 -15.26 11.27 18.03
CA ALA A 62 -13.97 11.80 18.51
C ALA A 62 -13.17 10.72 19.27
N LYS A 63 -13.82 10.01 20.19
CA LYS A 63 -13.18 8.90 20.91
C LYS A 63 -12.82 7.74 19.98
N LYS A 64 -13.71 7.36 19.07
CA LYS A 64 -13.48 6.27 18.10
C LYS A 64 -12.25 6.56 17.23
N LEU A 65 -12.14 7.77 16.68
CA LEU A 65 -10.98 8.18 15.87
C LEU A 65 -9.70 8.26 16.69
N ALA A 66 -9.76 8.73 17.94
CA ALA A 66 -8.59 8.73 18.82
C ALA A 66 -8.13 7.30 19.15
N GLN A 67 -9.07 6.35 19.29
CA GLN A 67 -8.77 4.93 19.48
C GLN A 67 -8.17 4.29 18.23
N ASP A 68 -8.57 4.73 17.03
CA ASP A 68 -7.93 4.30 15.77
C ASP A 68 -6.46 4.76 15.70
N GLY A 69 -6.12 5.91 16.32
CA GLY A 69 -4.78 6.47 16.36
C GLY A 69 -4.67 7.92 15.85
N TRP A 70 -5.79 8.55 15.49
CA TRP A 70 -5.79 9.94 15.06
C TRP A 70 -5.51 10.91 16.21
N SER A 71 -4.72 11.93 15.92
CA SER A 71 -4.44 13.02 16.85
C SER A 71 -5.67 13.90 17.09
N TYR A 72 -5.63 14.66 18.18
CA TYR A 72 -6.64 15.67 18.49
C TYR A 72 -6.86 16.63 17.31
N GLU A 73 -5.78 17.13 16.69
CA GLU A 73 -5.86 18.08 15.58
C GLU A 73 -6.49 17.46 14.33
N ALA A 74 -6.13 16.22 13.99
CA ALA A 74 -6.73 15.50 12.88
C ALA A 74 -8.25 15.31 13.08
N ILE A 75 -8.67 14.97 14.29
CA ILE A 75 -10.09 14.83 14.62
C ILE A 75 -10.81 16.18 14.54
N GLU A 76 -10.29 17.23 15.17
CA GLU A 76 -10.99 18.51 15.26
C GLU A 76 -11.07 19.24 13.91
N LYS A 77 -9.97 19.23 13.14
CA LYS A 77 -9.85 19.98 11.89
C LYS A 77 -10.12 19.11 10.66
N GLY A 78 -9.62 17.88 10.62
CA GLY A 78 -9.75 16.98 9.47
C GLY A 78 -11.09 16.25 9.39
N TYR A 79 -11.64 15.85 10.54
CA TYR A 79 -12.94 15.17 10.61
C TYR A 79 -14.08 16.14 10.90
N LEU A 80 -14.12 16.66 12.14
CA LEU A 80 -15.24 17.49 12.62
C LEU A 80 -15.39 18.79 11.82
N GLY A 81 -14.27 19.39 11.38
CA GLY A 81 -14.28 20.58 10.53
C GLY A 81 -14.88 20.37 9.13
N HIS A 82 -15.05 19.12 8.70
CA HIS A 82 -15.57 18.76 7.37
C HIS A 82 -16.91 18.02 7.40
N LEU A 83 -17.50 17.86 8.59
CA LEU A 83 -18.87 17.38 8.72
C LEU A 83 -19.83 18.40 8.11
N LYS A 84 -20.62 17.96 7.13
CA LYS A 84 -21.65 18.79 6.50
C LYS A 84 -23.03 18.36 7.01
N PRO A 85 -23.92 19.31 7.33
CA PRO A 85 -25.29 18.97 7.65
C PRO A 85 -25.98 18.39 6.41
N LYS A 86 -26.71 17.30 6.60
CA LYS A 86 -27.65 16.73 5.63
C LYS A 86 -29.04 16.86 6.26
N GLN A 87 -29.79 17.88 5.83
CA GLN A 87 -31.00 18.33 6.53
C GLN A 87 -30.66 18.78 7.97
N ALA A 88 -31.36 18.27 8.98
CA ALA A 88 -31.17 18.61 10.40
C ALA A 88 -30.17 17.68 11.14
N SER A 89 -29.47 16.77 10.44
CA SER A 89 -28.52 15.82 11.03
C SER A 89 -27.19 15.79 10.29
N TYR A 90 -26.21 15.09 10.85
CA TYR A 90 -24.87 14.93 10.28
C TYR A 90 -24.62 13.45 10.00
N ASN A 91 -23.99 13.14 8.85
CA ASN A 91 -23.67 11.76 8.52
C ASN A 91 -22.24 11.41 8.96
N PHE A 92 -22.08 11.17 10.26
CA PHE A 92 -20.80 10.79 10.85
C PHE A 92 -20.30 9.46 10.28
N GLU A 93 -21.13 8.41 10.28
CA GLU A 93 -20.70 7.08 9.85
C GLU A 93 -20.19 7.07 8.40
N GLN A 94 -20.86 7.77 7.49
CA GLN A 94 -20.41 7.85 6.10
C GLN A 94 -19.04 8.54 5.98
N LEU A 95 -18.81 9.63 6.72
CA LEU A 95 -17.51 10.30 6.69
C LEU A 95 -16.43 9.41 7.33
N TYR A 96 -16.75 8.75 8.44
CA TYR A 96 -15.87 7.81 9.13
C TYR A 96 -15.49 6.61 8.24
N GLN A 97 -16.43 6.03 7.51
CA GLN A 97 -16.15 4.96 6.57
C GLN A 97 -15.31 5.47 5.39
N SER A 98 -15.58 6.68 4.89
CA SER A 98 -14.83 7.23 3.76
C SER A 98 -13.36 7.48 4.09
N LEU A 99 -13.02 7.94 5.30
CA LEU A 99 -11.63 8.17 5.71
C LEU A 99 -10.85 6.88 5.98
N GLN A 100 -11.52 5.74 6.12
CA GLN A 100 -10.86 4.44 6.24
C GLN A 100 -10.28 3.95 4.90
N ILE A 101 -10.69 4.58 3.79
CA ILE A 101 -10.09 4.33 2.47
C ILE A 101 -8.84 5.21 2.34
N ILE A 102 -7.67 4.57 2.36
CA ILE A 102 -6.35 5.21 2.26
C ILE A 102 -6.24 5.93 0.92
N GLY A 103 -5.76 7.18 0.96
CA GLY A 103 -5.68 8.03 -0.23
C GLY A 103 -7.02 8.63 -0.69
N SER A 104 -8.11 8.41 0.04
CA SER A 104 -9.37 9.11 -0.25
C SER A 104 -9.25 10.59 0.14
N PRO A 105 -10.09 11.49 -0.43
CA PRO A 105 -10.11 12.88 0.01
C PRO A 105 -10.40 13.06 1.50
N ALA A 106 -11.15 12.14 2.12
CA ALA A 106 -11.41 12.18 3.56
C ALA A 106 -10.19 11.74 4.37
N PHE A 107 -9.50 10.71 3.94
CA PHE A 107 -8.23 10.28 4.53
C PHE A 107 -7.18 11.40 4.45
N HIS A 108 -6.97 12.02 3.28
CA HIS A 108 -5.97 13.09 3.15
C HIS A 108 -6.22 14.27 4.10
N ARG A 109 -7.49 14.67 4.29
CA ARG A 109 -7.82 15.73 5.26
C ARG A 109 -7.47 15.37 6.70
N MET A 110 -7.54 14.09 7.06
CA MET A 110 -7.10 13.60 8.36
C MET A 110 -5.57 13.57 8.42
N TRP A 111 -4.95 12.98 7.40
CA TRP A 111 -3.52 12.73 7.31
C TRP A 111 -2.69 14.03 7.28
N GLU A 112 -3.11 15.03 6.52
CA GLU A 112 -2.48 16.36 6.48
C GLU A 112 -2.55 17.11 7.81
N ARG A 113 -3.48 16.73 8.68
CA ARG A 113 -3.67 17.31 10.02
C ARG A 113 -3.07 16.45 11.12
N GLN A 114 -2.59 15.25 10.78
CA GLN A 114 -1.84 14.41 11.69
C GLN A 114 -0.44 15.03 11.86
N PRO A 115 -0.01 15.35 13.09
CA PRO A 115 1.36 15.79 13.34
C PRO A 115 2.33 14.72 12.85
N ARG A 116 3.36 15.14 12.10
CA ARG A 116 4.41 14.23 11.66
C ARG A 116 5.07 13.58 12.87
N ALA A 117 5.13 12.25 12.87
CA ALA A 117 5.84 11.50 13.89
C ALA A 117 7.30 11.99 14.00
N GLN A 118 7.75 12.24 15.23
CA GLN A 118 9.11 12.66 15.55
C GLN A 118 9.94 11.52 16.14
N HIS A 119 9.28 10.49 16.67
CA HIS A 119 9.96 9.36 17.28
C HIS A 119 9.22 8.02 17.07
N LYS A 120 9.95 6.93 17.32
CA LYS A 120 9.50 5.55 17.09
C LYS A 120 8.10 5.20 17.62
N LEU A 121 7.72 5.69 18.80
CA LEU A 121 6.38 5.40 19.36
C LEU A 121 5.24 6.03 18.56
N GLU A 122 5.42 7.27 18.08
CA GLU A 122 4.44 7.93 17.21
C GLU A 122 4.39 7.26 15.85
N ALA A 123 5.56 6.90 15.30
CA ALA A 123 5.63 6.14 14.06
C ALA A 123 4.87 4.83 14.16
N LYS A 124 5.07 4.08 15.25
CA LYS A 124 4.34 2.84 15.52
C LYS A 124 2.83 3.04 15.60
N ARG A 125 2.35 4.12 16.24
CA ARG A 125 0.92 4.45 16.32
C ARG A 125 0.35 4.67 14.92
N ASP A 126 0.99 5.52 14.13
CA ASP A 126 0.50 5.88 12.80
C ASP A 126 0.57 4.70 11.82
N LEU A 127 1.59 3.85 11.93
CA LEU A 127 1.67 2.58 11.20
C LEU A 127 0.59 1.57 11.64
N SER A 128 0.27 1.52 12.94
CA SER A 128 -0.80 0.65 13.45
C SER A 128 -2.17 1.08 12.91
N LEU A 129 -2.41 2.39 12.83
CA LEU A 129 -3.59 2.97 12.19
C LEU A 129 -3.69 2.54 10.72
N LEU A 130 -2.61 2.66 9.95
CA LEU A 130 -2.57 2.27 8.54
C LEU A 130 -2.81 0.77 8.35
N LEU A 131 -2.14 -0.09 9.13
CA LEU A 131 -2.35 -1.54 9.08
C LEU A 131 -3.80 -1.93 9.41
N SER A 132 -4.42 -1.23 10.37
CA SER A 132 -5.84 -1.41 10.71
C SER A 132 -6.76 -1.03 9.55
N TYR A 133 -6.47 0.08 8.86
CA TYR A 133 -7.30 0.57 7.75
C TYR A 133 -7.15 -0.29 6.49
N VAL A 134 -5.94 -0.78 6.19
CA VAL A 134 -5.72 -1.81 5.16
C VAL A 134 -6.39 -3.14 5.53
N LYS A 135 -6.65 -3.36 6.83
CA LYS A 135 -7.11 -4.63 7.42
C LYS A 135 -6.09 -5.74 7.19
N MET A 136 -4.81 -5.42 7.40
CA MET A 136 -3.72 -6.38 7.19
C MET A 136 -3.87 -7.61 8.09
N PRO A 137 -3.92 -8.83 7.50
CA PRO A 137 -3.92 -10.06 8.27
C PRO A 137 -2.58 -10.25 8.98
N GLU A 138 -2.48 -11.23 9.88
CA GLU A 138 -1.20 -11.65 10.47
C GLU A 138 -0.28 -12.33 9.46
N GLU A 139 -0.88 -12.93 8.44
CA GLU A 139 -0.22 -13.59 7.34
C GLU A 139 -1.01 -13.43 6.05
N LEU A 140 -0.33 -13.11 4.96
CA LEU A 140 -0.96 -13.12 3.63
C LEU A 140 -1.16 -14.55 3.15
N SER A 141 -2.37 -14.84 2.69
CA SER A 141 -2.75 -16.18 2.21
C SER A 141 -2.35 -16.47 0.76
N GLY A 142 -1.98 -15.44 -0.01
CA GLY A 142 -1.80 -15.52 -1.46
C GLY A 142 -3.11 -15.66 -2.26
N GLN A 143 -4.27 -15.67 -1.59
CA GLN A 143 -5.56 -15.83 -2.27
C GLN A 143 -5.98 -14.53 -2.98
N SER A 144 -6.41 -14.66 -4.24
CA SER A 144 -6.95 -13.54 -5.03
C SER A 144 -8.15 -12.86 -4.35
N ALA A 145 -8.98 -13.62 -3.62
CA ALA A 145 -10.13 -13.07 -2.89
C ALA A 145 -9.71 -12.16 -1.74
N GLU A 146 -8.73 -12.58 -0.92
CA GLU A 146 -8.16 -11.75 0.15
C GLU A 146 -7.50 -10.51 -0.44
N THR A 147 -6.68 -10.66 -1.47
CA THR A 147 -6.02 -9.53 -2.13
C THR A 147 -7.05 -8.50 -2.62
N LYS A 148 -8.11 -8.93 -3.31
CA LYS A 148 -9.20 -8.04 -3.76
C LYS A 148 -9.90 -7.33 -2.59
N GLN A 149 -9.94 -7.90 -1.39
CA GLN A 149 -10.51 -7.25 -0.21
C GLN A 149 -9.57 -6.19 0.37
N LEU A 150 -8.27 -6.47 0.43
CA LEU A 150 -7.23 -5.53 0.87
C LEU A 150 -7.17 -4.31 -0.07
N LEU A 151 -7.19 -4.55 -1.39
CA LEU A 151 -7.15 -3.49 -2.41
C LEU A 151 -8.34 -2.52 -2.32
N LYS A 152 -9.50 -2.97 -1.84
CA LYS A 152 -10.66 -2.08 -1.62
C LYS A 152 -10.42 -1.03 -0.53
N GLN A 153 -9.38 -1.17 0.29
CA GLN A 153 -9.04 -0.19 1.33
C GLN A 153 -8.20 0.97 0.78
N PHE A 154 -7.88 0.99 -0.52
CA PHE A 154 -7.15 2.07 -1.18
C PHE A 154 -8.04 2.81 -2.17
N SER A 155 -7.85 4.12 -2.25
CA SER A 155 -8.57 4.96 -3.19
C SER A 155 -8.13 4.66 -4.62
N PRO A 156 -9.06 4.61 -5.60
CA PRO A 156 -8.70 4.50 -7.01
C PRO A 156 -7.96 5.74 -7.54
N SER A 157 -7.96 6.85 -6.80
CA SER A 157 -7.21 8.07 -7.13
C SER A 157 -5.76 8.06 -6.60
N LEU A 158 -5.39 7.08 -5.77
CA LEU A 158 -4.07 7.04 -5.13
C LEU A 158 -3.02 6.52 -6.12
N SER A 159 -2.40 7.45 -6.85
CA SER A 159 -1.42 7.15 -7.89
C SER A 159 -0.06 6.70 -7.34
N PRO A 160 0.78 5.97 -8.11
CA PRO A 160 2.14 5.60 -7.70
C PRO A 160 3.10 6.78 -7.43
N THR A 161 2.77 8.02 -7.84
CA THR A 161 3.53 9.25 -7.56
C THR A 161 2.90 10.10 -6.44
N ASP A 162 1.89 9.58 -5.72
CA ASP A 162 1.29 10.33 -4.63
C ASP A 162 2.28 10.49 -3.46
N ALA A 163 2.38 11.71 -2.92
CA ALA A 163 3.28 12.04 -1.82
C ALA A 163 3.02 11.22 -0.53
N PHE A 164 1.87 10.54 -0.43
CA PHE A 164 1.60 9.57 0.63
C PHE A 164 2.67 8.48 0.71
N TRP A 165 3.22 8.02 -0.43
CA TRP A 165 4.19 6.93 -0.46
C TRP A 165 5.52 7.32 0.21
N ASP A 166 6.03 8.52 -0.07
CA ASP A 166 7.23 9.06 0.59
C ASP A 166 7.01 9.23 2.10
N GLN A 167 5.80 9.64 2.50
CA GLN A 167 5.44 9.82 3.90
C GLN A 167 5.38 8.47 4.63
N LEU A 168 4.80 7.45 3.99
CA LEU A 168 4.77 6.09 4.51
C LEU A 168 6.18 5.53 4.66
N ALA A 169 7.01 5.65 3.63
CA ALA A 169 8.40 5.20 3.67
C ALA A 169 9.18 5.88 4.79
N SER A 170 9.07 7.21 4.92
CA SER A 170 9.69 7.98 5.99
C SER A 170 9.23 7.52 7.38
N LEU A 171 7.95 7.20 7.54
CA LEU A 171 7.39 6.71 8.80
C LEU A 171 7.97 5.34 9.19
N ILE A 172 8.17 4.46 8.21
CA ILE A 172 8.75 3.14 8.41
C ILE A 172 10.23 3.24 8.74
N GLN A 173 10.97 4.09 8.02
CA GLN A 173 12.38 4.38 8.31
C GLN A 173 12.53 4.89 9.75
N LEU A 174 11.67 5.81 10.20
CA LEU A 174 11.69 6.32 11.58
C LEU A 174 11.34 5.24 12.62
N TYR A 175 10.45 4.29 12.29
CA TYR A 175 10.10 3.20 13.21
C TYR A 175 11.25 2.19 13.41
N TYR A 176 12.00 1.92 12.33
CA TYR A 176 13.16 1.02 12.34
C TYR A 176 14.49 1.74 12.58
N ASP A 177 14.46 3.02 12.93
CA ASP A 177 15.65 3.82 13.15
C ASP A 177 16.58 3.19 14.20
N HIS A 178 17.87 3.24 13.92
CA HIS A 178 18.97 2.69 14.71
C HIS A 178 18.87 1.19 15.07
N LEU A 179 18.20 0.38 14.24
CA LEU A 179 18.23 -1.07 14.38
C LEU A 179 19.38 -1.70 13.57
N GLU A 180 20.05 -2.68 14.16
CA GLU A 180 20.97 -3.57 13.42
C GLU A 180 20.21 -4.67 12.67
N HIS A 181 19.08 -5.13 13.22
CA HIS A 181 18.20 -6.13 12.62
C HIS A 181 16.74 -5.89 13.04
N ILE A 182 15.79 -6.28 12.20
CA ILE A 182 14.37 -6.17 12.51
C ILE A 182 13.94 -7.37 13.38
N PRO A 183 13.43 -7.15 14.61
CA PRO A 183 13.09 -8.25 15.50
C PRO A 183 11.86 -9.02 15.02
N TYR A 184 11.86 -10.33 15.20
CA TYR A 184 10.74 -11.19 14.82
C TYR A 184 9.51 -10.91 15.69
N GLN A 185 8.54 -10.18 15.13
CA GLN A 185 7.30 -9.77 15.79
C GLN A 185 6.18 -9.70 14.75
N THR A 186 4.95 -10.09 15.13
CA THR A 186 3.76 -10.03 14.25
C THR A 186 3.59 -8.66 13.60
N PHE A 187 3.83 -7.58 14.34
CA PHE A 187 3.75 -6.22 13.80
C PHE A 187 4.76 -5.96 12.66
N ASN A 188 6.01 -6.42 12.82
CA ASN A 188 7.04 -6.25 11.81
C ASN A 188 6.78 -7.14 10.59
N ARG A 189 6.28 -8.35 10.81
CA ARG A 189 5.84 -9.25 9.72
C ARG A 189 4.72 -8.62 8.91
N LYS A 190 3.70 -8.03 9.56
CA LYS A 190 2.64 -7.27 8.87
C LYS A 190 3.18 -6.11 8.05
N LEU A 191 4.12 -5.33 8.60
CA LEU A 191 4.75 -4.22 7.89
C LEU A 191 5.56 -4.68 6.69
N TYR A 192 6.32 -5.77 6.82
CA TYR A 192 7.07 -6.33 5.72
C TYR A 192 6.11 -6.81 4.62
N GLN A 193 5.08 -7.60 4.97
CA GLN A 193 4.15 -8.14 3.98
C GLN A 193 3.24 -7.09 3.35
N LEU A 194 3.00 -5.96 4.00
CA LEU A 194 2.30 -4.82 3.42
C LEU A 194 2.93 -4.40 2.08
N ARG A 195 4.25 -4.53 1.90
CA ARG A 195 4.96 -4.19 0.67
C ARG A 195 4.38 -4.87 -0.58
N TYR A 196 3.94 -6.13 -0.45
CA TYR A 196 3.30 -6.87 -1.54
C TYR A 196 1.92 -6.31 -1.90
N VAL A 197 1.13 -5.92 -0.88
CA VAL A 197 -0.19 -5.31 -1.07
C VAL A 197 -0.06 -3.94 -1.75
N LEU A 198 0.90 -3.13 -1.32
CA LEU A 198 1.18 -1.82 -1.90
C LEU A 198 1.61 -1.94 -3.38
N SER A 199 2.50 -2.89 -3.68
CA SER A 199 2.95 -3.10 -5.07
C SER A 199 1.79 -3.49 -5.99
N VAL A 200 0.90 -4.38 -5.55
CA VAL A 200 -0.29 -4.74 -6.34
C VAL A 200 -1.29 -3.58 -6.44
N GLN A 201 -1.45 -2.77 -5.40
CA GLN A 201 -2.28 -1.55 -5.49
C GLN A 201 -1.79 -0.64 -6.62
N GLN A 202 -0.47 -0.46 -6.76
CA GLN A 202 0.11 0.38 -7.79
C GLN A 202 -0.04 -0.22 -9.20
N ILE A 203 0.17 -1.53 -9.34
CA ILE A 203 -0.07 -2.27 -10.59
C ILE A 203 -1.54 -2.11 -11.04
N GLU A 204 -2.48 -2.35 -10.13
CA GLU A 204 -3.90 -2.26 -10.43
C GLU A 204 -4.31 -0.81 -10.75
N TRP A 205 -3.72 0.18 -10.08
CA TRP A 205 -3.92 1.57 -10.44
C TRP A 205 -3.46 1.86 -11.88
N VAL A 206 -2.27 1.40 -12.28
CA VAL A 206 -1.77 1.59 -13.66
C VAL A 206 -2.68 0.88 -14.67
N ARG A 207 -3.09 -0.36 -14.40
CA ARG A 207 -4.03 -1.10 -15.26
C ARG A 207 -5.34 -0.36 -15.44
N ASN A 208 -5.93 0.12 -14.35
CA ASN A 208 -7.24 0.78 -14.38
C ASN A 208 -7.21 2.15 -15.07
N ASN A 209 -6.12 2.89 -14.96
CA ASN A 209 -6.02 4.25 -15.51
C ASN A 209 -5.41 4.30 -16.92
N TYR A 210 -4.54 3.35 -17.27
CA TYR A 210 -3.77 3.37 -18.52
C TYR A 210 -3.88 2.08 -19.35
N GLY A 211 -4.49 1.02 -18.83
CA GLY A 211 -4.76 -0.22 -19.54
C GLY A 211 -5.71 -0.03 -20.72
N ARG A 212 -5.56 -0.86 -21.75
CA ARG A 212 -6.46 -0.92 -22.91
C ARG A 212 -6.63 -2.37 -23.37
N ALA A 213 -7.80 -2.71 -23.89
CA ALA A 213 -8.06 -4.03 -24.45
C ALA A 213 -7.04 -4.36 -25.55
N GLY A 214 -6.49 -5.59 -25.52
CA GLY A 214 -5.50 -6.07 -26.50
C GLY A 214 -4.10 -5.44 -26.37
N LYS A 215 -3.82 -4.75 -25.26
CA LYS A 215 -2.50 -4.15 -24.97
C LYS A 215 -1.90 -4.77 -23.71
N THR A 216 -0.58 -4.75 -23.60
CA THR A 216 0.14 -5.38 -22.48
C THR A 216 0.16 -4.48 -21.24
N ASP A 217 0.60 -5.02 -20.11
CA ASP A 217 0.88 -4.22 -18.91
C ASP A 217 2.03 -3.24 -19.17
N ALA A 218 3.03 -3.63 -19.98
CA ALA A 218 4.09 -2.73 -20.43
C ALA A 218 3.55 -1.53 -21.23
N ASP A 219 2.53 -1.72 -22.07
CA ASP A 219 1.85 -0.61 -22.74
C ASP A 219 1.17 0.34 -21.72
N ALA A 220 0.51 -0.20 -20.70
CA ALA A 220 -0.15 0.60 -19.67
C ALA A 220 0.88 1.41 -18.86
N LEU A 221 1.95 0.78 -18.39
CA LEU A 221 3.01 1.45 -17.66
C LEU A 221 3.73 2.49 -18.53
N ALA A 222 4.06 2.16 -19.78
CA ALA A 222 4.72 3.11 -20.67
C ALA A 222 3.87 4.35 -20.94
N ARG A 223 2.53 4.23 -21.05
CA ARG A 223 1.64 5.39 -21.16
C ARG A 223 1.60 6.21 -19.89
N TYR A 224 1.62 5.56 -18.73
CA TYR A 224 1.67 6.26 -17.45
C TYR A 224 2.98 7.04 -17.31
N LEU A 225 4.13 6.39 -17.49
CA LEU A 225 5.44 7.06 -17.40
C LEU A 225 5.59 8.19 -18.44
N ALA A 226 4.92 8.10 -19.59
CA ALA A 226 4.93 9.16 -20.59
C ALA A 226 4.22 10.46 -20.12
N THR A 227 3.46 10.42 -19.02
CA THR A 227 2.85 11.61 -18.41
C THR A 227 3.69 12.21 -17.27
N LEU A 228 4.77 11.54 -16.87
CA LEU A 228 5.66 11.94 -15.77
C LEU A 228 6.91 12.67 -16.29
N ASP A 229 7.62 13.35 -15.38
CA ASP A 229 8.96 13.84 -15.69
C ASP A 229 9.94 12.65 -15.75
N GLU A 230 10.97 12.74 -16.59
CA GLU A 230 12.00 11.69 -16.64
C GLU A 230 12.76 11.54 -15.31
N SER A 231 12.77 12.56 -14.45
CA SER A 231 13.33 12.48 -13.10
C SER A 231 12.50 11.66 -12.13
N ASP A 232 11.22 11.41 -12.44
CA ASP A 232 10.32 10.69 -11.52
C ASP A 232 10.56 9.17 -11.54
N TYR A 233 11.20 8.64 -12.58
CA TYR A 233 11.37 7.20 -12.74
C TYR A 233 12.78 6.77 -13.17
N SER A 234 13.14 5.53 -12.85
CA SER A 234 14.40 4.90 -13.27
C SER A 234 14.12 3.63 -14.06
N LEU A 235 14.78 3.50 -15.21
CA LEU A 235 14.75 2.31 -16.09
C LEU A 235 16.05 1.48 -16.02
N ASN A 236 17.00 1.90 -15.18
CA ASN A 236 18.36 1.37 -15.19
C ASN A 236 18.69 0.55 -13.93
N GLU A 237 17.74 0.43 -13.01
CA GLU A 237 17.91 -0.33 -11.78
C GLU A 237 18.11 -1.81 -12.06
N SER A 238 18.89 -2.46 -11.18
CA SER A 238 19.19 -3.88 -11.32
C SER A 238 17.96 -4.74 -11.05
N ALA A 239 17.63 -5.62 -11.99
CA ALA A 239 16.60 -6.64 -11.82
C ALA A 239 17.17 -8.01 -11.39
N ARG A 240 18.42 -8.07 -10.89
CA ARG A 240 19.14 -9.33 -10.59
C ARG A 240 18.33 -10.29 -9.71
N TYR A 241 17.75 -9.79 -8.61
CA TYR A 241 16.93 -10.56 -7.66
C TYR A 241 15.58 -11.01 -8.22
N HIS A 242 15.18 -10.51 -9.37
CA HIS A 242 13.93 -10.84 -10.05
C HIS A 242 14.16 -11.73 -11.28
N ASN A 243 15.32 -12.39 -11.39
CA ASN A 243 15.61 -13.34 -12.46
C ASN A 243 16.05 -14.68 -11.86
N LYS A 244 15.29 -15.17 -10.87
CA LYS A 244 15.60 -16.43 -10.20
C LYS A 244 15.28 -17.62 -11.08
N VAL A 245 16.14 -18.63 -11.01
CA VAL A 245 16.03 -19.88 -11.78
C VAL A 245 16.35 -21.03 -10.85
N ALA A 246 15.66 -22.16 -10.96
CA ALA A 246 16.01 -23.38 -10.25
C ALA A 246 16.82 -24.29 -11.16
N SER A 247 17.68 -25.12 -10.58
CA SER A 247 18.42 -26.14 -11.33
C SER A 247 18.69 -27.36 -10.47
N HIS A 248 18.66 -28.53 -11.09
CA HIS A 248 19.01 -29.80 -10.44
C HIS A 248 19.80 -30.69 -11.40
N LEU A 249 20.45 -31.72 -10.85
CA LEU A 249 21.02 -32.81 -11.65
C LEU A 249 19.99 -33.94 -11.73
N ASP A 250 19.75 -34.45 -12.93
CA ASP A 250 18.93 -35.65 -13.11
C ASP A 250 19.69 -36.93 -12.70
N THR A 251 19.04 -38.09 -12.84
CA THR A 251 19.62 -39.40 -12.51
C THR A 251 20.84 -39.77 -13.37
N ALA A 252 21.07 -39.07 -14.47
CA ALA A 252 22.23 -39.22 -15.35
C ALA A 252 23.29 -38.13 -15.11
N ASN A 253 23.20 -37.37 -14.01
CA ASN A 253 24.06 -36.22 -13.68
C ASN A 253 24.06 -35.11 -14.74
N GLN A 254 22.96 -34.94 -15.50
CA GLN A 254 22.81 -33.83 -16.43
C GLN A 254 22.10 -32.66 -15.76
N LEU A 255 22.60 -31.44 -16.00
CA LEU A 255 22.01 -30.22 -15.48
C LEU A 255 20.66 -29.95 -16.14
N GLN A 256 19.61 -29.93 -15.33
CA GLN A 256 18.26 -29.54 -15.70
C GLN A 256 17.95 -28.16 -15.12
N ILE A 257 17.40 -27.28 -15.94
CA ILE A 257 17.07 -25.89 -15.58
C ILE A 257 15.56 -25.74 -15.58
N THR A 258 15.01 -25.25 -14.47
CA THR A 258 13.59 -24.89 -14.35
C THR A 258 13.46 -23.38 -14.24
N TYR A 259 12.85 -22.78 -15.26
CA TYR A 259 12.44 -21.39 -15.23
C TYR A 259 11.05 -21.27 -14.59
N PRO A 260 10.76 -20.16 -13.89
CA PRO A 260 9.39 -19.83 -13.54
C PRO A 260 8.51 -19.78 -14.80
N ASP A 261 7.33 -20.41 -14.73
CA ASP A 261 6.40 -20.66 -15.84
C ASP A 261 6.91 -21.65 -16.91
N ASN A 262 8.00 -22.37 -16.64
CA ASN A 262 8.60 -23.39 -17.52
C ASN A 262 9.10 -22.90 -18.88
N PHE A 263 9.43 -21.61 -19.02
CA PHE A 263 10.11 -21.10 -20.20
C PHE A 263 11.14 -20.01 -19.86
N PRO A 264 12.24 -19.91 -20.62
CA PRO A 264 13.28 -18.92 -20.37
C PRO A 264 12.78 -17.51 -20.70
N GLN A 265 12.89 -16.59 -19.75
CA GLN A 265 12.56 -15.17 -19.91
C GLN A 265 13.46 -14.30 -19.04
N ALA A 266 13.63 -13.03 -19.42
CA ALA A 266 14.35 -12.05 -18.63
C ALA A 266 13.41 -10.96 -18.13
N ASN A 267 13.38 -10.78 -16.82
CA ASN A 267 12.59 -9.75 -16.17
C ASN A 267 13.40 -8.46 -16.03
N TYR A 268 12.73 -7.32 -16.11
CA TYR A 268 13.34 -5.99 -15.95
C TYR A 268 12.56 -5.15 -14.93
N LYS A 269 13.27 -4.17 -14.34
CA LYS A 269 12.80 -3.36 -13.22
C LYS A 269 12.61 -1.92 -13.66
N ILE A 270 11.54 -1.31 -13.15
CA ILE A 270 11.27 0.12 -13.26
C ILE A 270 10.90 0.62 -11.85
N LEU A 271 11.52 1.72 -11.43
CA LEU A 271 11.16 2.39 -10.18
C LEU A 271 10.53 3.74 -10.46
N ILE A 272 9.57 4.14 -9.63
CA ILE A 272 9.11 5.52 -9.52
C ILE A 272 9.44 5.99 -8.10
N HIS A 273 10.20 7.08 -8.00
CA HIS A 273 10.69 7.65 -6.73
C HIS A 273 11.34 6.64 -5.77
N PHE A 274 11.97 5.60 -6.33
CA PHE A 274 12.56 4.45 -5.63
C PHE A 274 11.57 3.55 -4.87
N HIS A 275 10.44 4.07 -4.41
CA HIS A 275 9.42 3.36 -3.62
C HIS A 275 8.55 2.42 -4.43
N SER A 276 8.00 2.91 -5.54
CA SER A 276 7.07 2.14 -6.38
C SER A 276 7.86 1.29 -7.35
N GLU A 277 7.96 -0.01 -7.07
CA GLU A 277 8.66 -0.98 -7.90
C GLU A 277 7.70 -1.72 -8.85
N PHE A 278 8.04 -1.72 -10.13
CA PHE A 278 7.39 -2.54 -11.13
C PHE A 278 8.40 -3.50 -11.73
N ILE A 279 8.10 -4.79 -11.65
CA ILE A 279 8.82 -5.83 -12.38
C ILE A 279 7.95 -6.28 -13.54
N LEU A 280 8.55 -6.35 -14.72
CA LEU A 280 7.89 -6.85 -15.91
C LEU A 280 8.66 -8.03 -16.49
N SER A 281 7.89 -8.99 -17.01
CA SER A 281 8.44 -10.05 -17.86
C SER A 281 8.90 -9.49 -19.21
N GLU A 282 9.71 -10.27 -19.93
CA GLU A 282 10.14 -9.94 -21.29
C GLU A 282 8.96 -9.72 -22.25
N ALA A 283 7.83 -10.42 -22.01
CA ALA A 283 6.59 -10.26 -22.77
C ALA A 283 5.76 -9.02 -22.36
N GLY A 284 6.16 -8.32 -21.30
CA GLY A 284 5.52 -7.09 -20.85
C GLY A 284 4.30 -7.30 -19.95
N HIS A 285 4.27 -8.39 -19.18
CA HIS A 285 3.29 -8.59 -18.09
C HIS A 285 3.87 -8.08 -16.78
N PHE A 286 3.04 -7.48 -15.92
CA PHE A 286 3.45 -7.20 -14.54
C PHE A 286 3.69 -8.52 -13.79
N LEU A 287 4.69 -8.51 -12.92
CA LEU A 287 5.03 -9.63 -12.06
C LEU A 287 4.83 -9.21 -10.61
N ALA A 288 3.84 -9.80 -9.94
CA ALA A 288 3.60 -9.61 -8.51
C ALA A 288 3.02 -10.87 -7.89
N ALA A 289 3.42 -11.18 -6.66
CA ALA A 289 3.03 -12.41 -5.98
C ALA A 289 1.53 -12.47 -5.65
N LEU A 290 0.90 -11.31 -5.48
CA LEU A 290 -0.52 -11.19 -5.16
C LEU A 290 -1.37 -10.79 -6.38
N ASP A 291 -0.86 -10.88 -7.63
CA ASP A 291 -1.62 -10.42 -8.81
C ASP A 291 -3.01 -11.10 -8.90
N PRO A 292 -4.12 -10.35 -8.72
CA PRO A 292 -5.45 -10.94 -8.67
C PRO A 292 -6.05 -11.19 -10.05
N GLN A 293 -5.42 -10.68 -11.12
CA GLN A 293 -5.90 -10.75 -12.51
C GLN A 293 -5.08 -11.74 -13.35
N GLN A 294 -3.76 -11.69 -13.25
CA GLN A 294 -2.82 -12.47 -14.07
C GLN A 294 -1.77 -13.19 -13.21
N PRO A 295 -2.18 -14.12 -12.32
CA PRO A 295 -1.23 -14.86 -11.50
C PRO A 295 -0.30 -15.71 -12.38
N SER A 296 0.99 -15.73 -12.04
CA SER A 296 2.01 -16.54 -12.71
C SER A 296 3.03 -17.02 -11.68
N GLN A 297 3.73 -18.11 -11.98
CA GLN A 297 4.82 -18.58 -11.13
C GLN A 297 5.99 -17.58 -11.15
N ASN A 298 6.22 -16.92 -12.30
CA ASN A 298 7.21 -15.84 -12.38
C ASN A 298 6.82 -14.63 -11.51
N GLY A 299 5.54 -14.25 -11.49
CA GLY A 299 5.03 -13.23 -10.57
C GLY A 299 5.20 -13.60 -9.09
N LEU A 300 5.00 -14.88 -8.76
CA LEU A 300 5.15 -15.41 -7.41
C LEU A 300 6.60 -15.40 -6.91
N ILE A 301 7.56 -15.77 -7.77
CA ILE A 301 8.98 -15.95 -7.41
C ILE A 301 9.80 -14.66 -7.58
N ASN A 302 9.49 -13.89 -8.61
CA ASN A 302 10.27 -12.74 -9.08
C ASN A 302 9.49 -11.43 -9.00
N GLY A 303 8.33 -11.42 -8.35
CA GLY A 303 7.45 -10.27 -8.31
C GLY A 303 8.06 -9.02 -7.67
N SER A 304 7.41 -7.89 -7.92
CA SER A 304 7.70 -6.62 -7.26
C SER A 304 7.24 -6.59 -5.81
N SER A 305 7.93 -5.78 -5.00
CA SER A 305 7.47 -5.33 -3.69
C SER A 305 7.80 -3.86 -3.52
N PHE A 306 6.97 -3.12 -2.77
CA PHE A 306 7.20 -1.69 -2.51
C PHE A 306 8.48 -1.50 -1.68
N ASN A 307 9.31 -0.50 -1.99
CA ASN A 307 10.54 -0.22 -1.24
C ASN A 307 10.29 0.81 -0.14
N TYR A 308 10.72 0.50 1.08
CA TYR A 308 10.68 1.45 2.19
C TYR A 308 11.90 2.36 2.27
N ALA A 309 13.04 1.96 1.72
CA ALA A 309 14.20 2.84 1.61
C ALA A 309 14.06 3.85 0.46
N ASN A 310 14.97 4.82 0.39
CA ASN A 310 14.99 5.87 -0.64
C ASN A 310 16.03 5.62 -1.74
N GLN A 311 16.95 4.68 -1.53
CA GLN A 311 18.07 4.39 -2.44
C GLN A 311 18.78 3.09 -2.06
N ASN A 312 19.58 2.54 -2.98
CA ASN A 312 20.39 1.33 -2.77
C ASN A 312 21.54 1.57 -1.75
N ASN A 313 21.28 1.44 -0.46
CA ASN A 313 22.26 1.59 0.64
C ASN A 313 22.03 0.54 1.76
N GLU A 314 22.69 0.70 2.92
CA GLU A 314 22.49 -0.17 4.09
C GLU A 314 21.04 -0.17 4.59
N LEU A 315 20.36 0.98 4.55
CA LEU A 315 18.96 1.05 4.97
C LEU A 315 18.06 0.24 4.04
N HIS A 316 18.32 0.24 2.73
CA HIS A 316 17.63 -0.64 1.78
C HIS A 316 17.90 -2.12 2.07
N ARG A 317 19.12 -2.50 2.45
CA ARG A 317 19.38 -3.87 2.90
C ARG A 317 18.54 -4.24 4.12
N LEU A 318 18.59 -3.42 5.17
CA LEU A 318 17.89 -3.66 6.43
C LEU A 318 16.36 -3.73 6.27
N LEU A 319 15.78 -2.83 5.48
CA LEU A 319 14.33 -2.72 5.37
C LEU A 319 13.74 -3.64 4.31
N ASP A 320 14.44 -3.78 3.18
CA ASP A 320 13.83 -4.29 1.96
C ASP A 320 14.39 -5.65 1.52
N ILE A 321 15.57 -6.07 2.02
CA ILE A 321 16.26 -7.30 1.59
C ILE A 321 16.42 -8.32 2.72
N GLU A 322 17.09 -7.94 3.82
CA GLU A 322 17.35 -8.84 4.95
C GLU A 322 16.09 -9.48 5.55
N PRO A 323 14.94 -8.78 5.64
CA PRO A 323 13.77 -9.38 6.27
C PRO A 323 13.07 -10.45 5.42
N ILE A 324 13.51 -10.68 4.17
CA ILE A 324 13.05 -11.80 3.33
C ILE A 324 13.23 -13.13 4.08
N GLU A 325 14.33 -13.34 4.78
CA GLU A 325 14.58 -14.62 5.47
C GLU A 325 13.69 -14.83 6.71
N LEU A 326 12.95 -13.81 7.15
CA LEU A 326 12.21 -13.82 8.41
C LEU A 326 10.70 -13.61 8.25
N PHE A 327 10.28 -12.83 7.25
CA PHE A 327 8.90 -12.32 7.16
C PHE A 327 8.24 -12.59 5.82
N GLU A 328 8.90 -13.33 4.92
CA GLU A 328 8.31 -13.75 3.67
C GLU A 328 6.99 -14.49 3.92
N PRO A 329 5.95 -14.26 3.11
CA PRO A 329 4.74 -15.03 3.22
C PRO A 329 4.97 -16.52 2.96
N ASP A 330 4.32 -17.39 3.74
CA ASP A 330 4.54 -18.84 3.70
C ASP A 330 4.27 -19.43 2.30
N PHE A 331 3.29 -18.86 1.58
CA PHE A 331 2.96 -19.30 0.22
C PHE A 331 4.04 -18.95 -0.81
N ILE A 332 4.80 -17.86 -0.58
CA ILE A 332 5.94 -17.49 -1.43
C ILE A 332 7.13 -18.39 -1.09
N GLU A 333 7.42 -18.60 0.19
CA GLU A 333 8.49 -19.51 0.63
C GLU A 333 8.29 -20.92 0.06
N THR A 334 7.05 -21.42 0.09
CA THR A 334 6.71 -22.73 -0.47
C THR A 334 6.97 -22.77 -1.99
N ALA A 335 6.63 -21.69 -2.71
CA ALA A 335 6.82 -21.62 -4.17
C ALA A 335 8.28 -21.39 -4.59
N MET A 336 9.09 -20.84 -3.69
CA MET A 336 10.53 -20.63 -3.88
C MET A 336 11.32 -21.95 -3.91
N ILE A 337 10.71 -23.07 -3.54
CA ILE A 337 11.29 -24.42 -3.60
C ILE A 337 10.58 -25.23 -4.70
N ASN A 338 11.32 -25.68 -5.71
CA ASN A 338 10.81 -26.50 -6.81
C ASN A 338 11.43 -27.91 -6.78
N LEU A 339 10.64 -28.95 -6.47
CA LEU A 339 11.10 -30.35 -6.46
C LEU A 339 12.44 -30.50 -5.72
N ASP A 340 12.49 -30.00 -4.48
CA ASP A 340 13.68 -29.96 -3.61
C ASP A 340 14.84 -29.05 -4.09
N SER A 341 14.63 -28.28 -5.17
CA SER A 341 15.62 -27.35 -5.71
C SER A 341 15.16 -25.90 -5.56
N PRO A 342 15.88 -25.06 -4.79
CA PRO A 342 15.49 -23.66 -4.60
C PRO A 342 15.70 -22.85 -5.88
N PHE A 343 14.84 -21.87 -6.10
CA PHE A 343 15.09 -20.83 -7.09
C PHE A 343 16.21 -19.91 -6.59
N ILE A 344 17.31 -19.85 -7.35
CA ILE A 344 18.52 -19.10 -6.97
C ILE A 344 18.68 -17.83 -7.79
N VAL A 345 19.29 -16.82 -7.18
CA VAL A 345 19.65 -15.54 -7.80
C VAL A 345 21.10 -15.65 -8.30
N PRO A 346 21.43 -15.18 -9.53
CA PRO A 346 22.83 -15.13 -9.95
C PRO A 346 23.61 -14.13 -9.10
N ASP A 347 24.82 -14.48 -8.67
CA ASP A 347 25.76 -13.50 -8.12
C ASP A 347 26.25 -12.51 -9.20
N LEU A 348 27.10 -11.55 -8.84
CA LEU A 348 27.58 -10.54 -9.79
C LEU A 348 28.47 -11.12 -10.89
N GLU A 349 29.27 -12.16 -10.61
CA GLU A 349 30.12 -12.79 -11.61
C GLU A 349 29.25 -13.61 -12.58
N GLN A 350 28.39 -14.47 -12.04
CA GLN A 350 27.44 -15.28 -12.78
C GLN A 350 26.50 -14.44 -13.66
N GLN A 351 26.08 -13.26 -13.19
CA GLN A 351 25.21 -12.35 -13.96
C GLN A 351 25.92 -11.77 -15.20
N ASN A 352 27.25 -11.62 -15.14
CA ASN A 352 28.06 -11.03 -16.21
C ASN A 352 28.63 -12.09 -17.18
N ASP A 353 28.79 -13.33 -16.73
CA ASP A 353 29.25 -14.45 -17.56
C ASP A 353 28.24 -14.74 -18.69
N GLN A 354 28.73 -14.88 -19.92
CA GLN A 354 27.93 -15.13 -21.14
C GLN A 354 27.79 -16.63 -21.46
N GLN A 355 28.56 -17.47 -20.78
CA GLN A 355 28.60 -18.91 -20.96
C GLN A 355 28.13 -19.66 -19.71
N HIS A 356 27.61 -18.94 -18.71
CA HIS A 356 27.13 -19.54 -17.48
C HIS A 356 26.02 -20.55 -17.77
N PRO A 357 26.13 -21.81 -17.33
CA PRO A 357 25.23 -22.89 -17.75
C PRO A 357 23.77 -22.68 -17.32
N ILE A 358 23.53 -22.00 -16.19
CA ILE A 358 22.18 -21.72 -15.65
C ILE A 358 21.59 -20.39 -16.15
N PHE A 359 22.35 -19.30 -16.00
CA PHE A 359 21.81 -17.93 -16.17
C PHE A 359 22.05 -17.31 -17.54
N SER A 360 22.88 -17.91 -18.39
CA SER A 360 23.12 -17.42 -19.75
C SER A 360 22.26 -18.16 -20.76
N ARG A 361 21.89 -17.47 -21.84
CA ARG A 361 21.20 -18.07 -22.99
C ARG A 361 21.60 -17.36 -24.27
N ASN A 362 21.73 -18.14 -25.34
CA ASN A 362 22.05 -17.64 -26.69
C ASN A 362 23.31 -16.74 -26.74
N GLY A 363 24.36 -17.13 -26.01
CA GLY A 363 25.62 -16.39 -25.93
C GLY A 363 25.50 -15.02 -25.24
N LYS A 364 24.43 -14.79 -24.48
CA LYS A 364 24.21 -13.57 -23.70
C LYS A 364 24.15 -13.89 -22.21
N SER A 365 24.81 -13.05 -21.43
CA SER A 365 24.70 -13.09 -19.97
C SER A 365 23.33 -12.63 -19.49
N SER A 366 22.93 -13.03 -18.29
CA SER A 366 21.68 -12.59 -17.65
C SER A 366 21.53 -11.07 -17.69
N LYS A 367 22.60 -10.32 -17.38
CA LYS A 367 22.61 -8.85 -17.45
C LYS A 367 22.33 -8.32 -18.85
N GLN A 368 22.90 -8.94 -19.88
CA GLN A 368 22.67 -8.53 -21.26
C GLN A 368 21.21 -8.80 -21.68
N LEU A 369 20.64 -9.93 -21.25
CA LEU A 369 19.25 -10.29 -21.53
C LEU A 369 18.26 -9.30 -20.90
N THR A 370 18.44 -8.98 -19.61
CA THR A 370 17.65 -7.94 -18.93
C THR A 370 17.78 -6.59 -19.63
N LYS A 371 19.00 -6.18 -20.03
CA LYS A 371 19.22 -4.93 -20.76
C LYS A 371 18.51 -4.89 -22.11
N VAL A 372 18.41 -6.01 -22.81
CA VAL A 372 17.67 -6.09 -24.08
C VAL A 372 16.18 -5.86 -23.84
N ALA A 373 15.58 -6.52 -22.83
CA ALA A 373 14.17 -6.33 -22.47
C ALA A 373 13.89 -4.88 -22.03
N ALA A 374 14.72 -4.32 -21.14
CA ALA A 374 14.59 -2.91 -20.71
C ALA A 374 14.72 -1.92 -21.87
N LYS A 375 15.62 -2.18 -22.85
CA LYS A 375 15.75 -1.35 -24.05
C LYS A 375 14.52 -1.44 -24.95
N ALA A 376 13.86 -2.60 -25.04
CA ALA A 376 12.59 -2.74 -25.76
C ALA A 376 11.51 -1.88 -25.10
N PHE A 377 11.38 -1.94 -23.77
CA PHE A 377 10.48 -1.06 -23.02
C PHE A 377 10.79 0.42 -23.22
N LYS A 378 12.08 0.83 -23.16
CA LYS A 378 12.46 2.24 -23.38
C LYS A 378 12.02 2.77 -24.76
N LYS A 379 12.08 1.93 -25.80
CA LYS A 379 11.56 2.29 -27.13
C LYS A 379 10.04 2.46 -27.12
N LEU A 380 9.32 1.59 -26.42
CA LEU A 380 7.88 1.68 -26.24
C LEU A 380 7.47 2.97 -25.51
N LEU A 381 8.18 3.31 -24.42
CA LEU A 381 7.98 4.54 -23.67
C LEU A 381 8.19 5.77 -24.57
N HIS A 382 9.29 5.82 -25.32
CA HIS A 382 9.57 6.93 -26.21
C HIS A 382 8.48 7.12 -27.28
N HIS A 383 7.92 6.02 -27.81
CA HIS A 383 6.78 6.09 -28.72
C HIS A 383 5.56 6.78 -28.09
N TYR A 384 5.25 6.48 -26.83
CA TYR A 384 4.15 7.12 -26.11
C TYR A 384 4.45 8.57 -25.71
N GLN A 385 5.68 8.90 -25.31
CA GLN A 385 6.10 10.28 -25.02
C GLN A 385 5.93 11.18 -26.25
N GLN A 386 6.38 10.73 -27.43
CA GLN A 386 6.19 11.47 -28.69
C GLN A 386 4.70 11.67 -29.02
N THR A 387 3.90 10.62 -28.84
CA THR A 387 2.45 10.68 -29.07
C THR A 387 1.80 11.68 -28.11
N TYR A 388 2.15 11.65 -26.83
CA TYR A 388 1.63 12.55 -25.80
C TYR A 388 1.98 14.02 -26.07
N GLN A 389 3.23 14.33 -26.40
CA GLN A 389 3.67 15.68 -26.78
C GLN A 389 2.95 16.20 -28.02
N SER A 390 2.70 15.33 -29.02
CA SER A 390 1.94 15.69 -30.22
C SER A 390 0.46 16.01 -29.93
N HIS A 391 -0.12 15.42 -28.88
CA HIS A 391 -1.47 15.74 -28.44
C HIS A 391 -1.51 17.08 -27.70
N LEU A 392 -0.58 17.33 -26.76
CA LEU A 392 -0.51 18.60 -26.02
C LEU A 392 -0.33 19.81 -26.94
N SER A 393 0.53 19.70 -27.95
CA SER A 393 0.77 20.76 -28.94
C SER A 393 -0.43 21.05 -29.86
N LYS A 394 -1.37 20.11 -30.00
CA LYS A 394 -2.62 20.31 -30.76
C LYS A 394 -3.77 20.86 -29.92
N THR A 395 -3.68 20.77 -28.60
CA THR A 395 -4.73 21.23 -27.67
C THR A 395 -4.38 22.56 -26.98
N GLN A 396 -3.22 23.14 -27.28
CA GLN A 396 -2.90 24.53 -26.91
C GLN A 396 -3.44 25.47 -28.01
N PRO A 397 -4.28 26.47 -27.67
CA PRO A 397 -4.87 27.41 -28.63
C PRO A 397 -3.87 28.38 -29.25
#